data_AF-A0A834IC26-F1
#
_entry.id   AF-A0A834IC26-F1
#
_cell.length_a   1.000
_cell.length_b   1.000
_cell.length_c   1.000
_cell.angle_alpha   90.00
_cell.angle_beta   90.00
_cell.angle_gamma   90.00
#
_symmetry.space_group_name_H-M   'P 1'
#
loop_
_entity.id
_entity.type
_entity.pdbx_description
1 polymer ?
#
loop_
_entity_poly.entity_id
_entity_poly.type
_entity_poly.pdbx_seq_one_letter_code
_entity_poly.pdbx_strand_id
1 'polypeptide(L)'
;HPNEIPVTSSAPFPAVVPRGDKEAILNSIADSYINQNNDKTQHKKYRKLKKTPRKIRPPRDCRVSEWSEWSSCSKSCGIGEMQRKREVIKHARRGGRVCPRLIETKWCGSARSCNKEYFNY
;
A
#
# COMPACT_ATOMS: atom_id res chain seq x y z
N HIS A 1 -55.39 39.57 -11.71
CA HIS A 1 -54.02 39.63 -11.16
C HIS A 1 -53.98 40.76 -10.14
N PRO A 2 -53.30 40.65 -8.98
CA PRO A 2 -52.91 39.47 -8.18
C PRO A 2 -53.25 39.64 -6.66
N ASN A 3 -52.97 38.61 -5.84
CA ASN A 3 -52.52 38.61 -4.42
C ASN A 3 -53.39 39.33 -3.34
N GLU A 4 -53.66 38.81 -2.13
CA GLU A 4 -52.81 38.11 -1.15
C GLU A 4 -53.66 37.22 -0.19
N ILE A 5 -53.01 36.18 0.37
CA ILE A 5 -53.56 35.16 1.27
C ILE A 5 -53.38 35.57 2.74
N PRO A 6 -54.35 35.36 3.64
CA PRO A 6 -54.15 35.48 5.08
C PRO A 6 -53.50 34.20 5.61
N VAL A 7 -52.27 34.30 6.15
CA VAL A 7 -51.59 33.17 6.77
C VAL A 7 -51.78 33.23 8.28
N THR A 8 -52.75 32.45 8.78
CA THR A 8 -52.74 31.98 10.17
C THR A 8 -52.26 30.53 10.15
N SER A 9 -51.09 30.26 10.75
CA SER A 9 -50.77 28.92 11.26
C SER A 9 -49.65 29.00 12.29
N SER A 10 -50.01 28.52 13.47
CA SER A 10 -49.24 28.28 14.68
C SER A 10 -47.91 27.51 14.53
N ALA A 11 -46.91 28.01 15.26
CA ALA A 11 -45.75 27.35 15.88
C ALA A 11 -44.52 26.97 15.01
N PRO A 12 -43.32 26.79 15.60
CA PRO A 12 -42.69 27.51 16.73
C PRO A 12 -41.26 27.98 16.35
N PHE A 13 -40.95 29.25 16.56
CA PHE A 13 -39.56 29.72 16.55
C PHE A 13 -38.79 29.07 17.72
N PRO A 14 -37.46 28.81 17.59
CA PRO A 14 -36.68 28.28 18.71
C PRO A 14 -36.82 29.22 19.91
N ALA A 15 -37.22 28.65 21.05
CA ALA A 15 -37.54 29.37 22.27
C ALA A 15 -36.41 30.35 22.63
N VAL A 16 -36.64 31.64 22.44
CA VAL A 16 -35.80 32.69 23.03
C VAL A 16 -36.04 32.63 24.52
N VAL A 17 -35.05 32.14 25.27
CA VAL A 17 -35.12 31.99 26.72
C VAL A 17 -35.17 33.39 27.36
N PRO A 18 -36.23 33.77 28.11
CA PRO A 18 -36.30 35.08 28.75
C PRO A 18 -35.17 35.26 29.78
N ARG A 19 -34.52 36.43 29.76
CA ARG A 19 -33.49 36.77 30.77
C ARG A 19 -34.13 36.82 32.15
N GLY A 20 -33.72 35.93 33.05
CA GLY A 20 -34.19 35.85 34.43
C GLY A 20 -34.87 34.53 34.80
N ASP A 21 -35.17 33.66 33.83
CA ASP A 21 -35.76 32.35 34.10
C ASP A 21 -34.66 31.31 34.42
N LYS A 22 -34.45 31.11 35.71
CA LYS A 22 -33.45 30.17 36.24
C LYS A 22 -33.77 28.73 35.86
N GLU A 23 -35.04 28.37 35.74
CA GLU A 23 -35.47 27.02 35.41
C GLU A 23 -35.20 26.69 33.95
N ALA A 24 -35.45 27.64 33.05
CA ALA A 24 -35.13 27.44 31.64
C ALA A 24 -33.62 27.36 31.38
N ILE A 25 -32.81 28.11 32.16
CA ILE A 25 -31.35 27.98 32.14
C ILE A 25 -30.93 26.61 32.66
N LEU A 26 -31.43 26.17 33.82
CA LEU A 26 -31.11 24.87 34.40
C LEU A 26 -31.53 23.71 33.49
N ASN A 27 -32.69 23.78 32.84
CA ASN A 27 -33.16 22.78 31.88
C ASN A 27 -32.26 22.73 30.65
N SER A 28 -31.83 23.88 30.11
CA SER A 28 -30.89 23.92 28.98
C SER A 28 -29.52 23.31 29.32
N ILE A 29 -29.06 23.51 30.55
CA ILE A 29 -27.82 22.91 31.07
C ILE A 29 -28.01 21.40 31.22
N ALA A 30 -29.13 20.95 31.79
CA ALA A 30 -29.47 19.54 31.94
C ALA A 30 -29.57 18.84 30.58
N ASP A 31 -30.22 19.44 29.59
CA ASP A 31 -30.35 18.93 28.23
C ASP A 31 -28.98 18.80 27.55
N SER A 32 -28.10 19.80 27.72
CA SER A 32 -26.73 19.74 27.18
C SER A 32 -25.93 18.58 27.78
N TYR A 33 -26.10 18.31 29.08
CA TYR A 33 -25.43 17.21 29.79
C TYR A 33 -25.95 15.84 29.34
N ILE A 34 -27.26 15.69 29.17
CA ILE A 34 -27.89 14.45 28.69
C ILE A 34 -27.45 14.15 27.25
N ASN A 35 -27.39 15.17 26.38
CA ASN A 35 -27.01 15.00 24.98
C ASN A 35 -25.52 14.62 24.79
N GLN A 36 -24.60 15.15 25.61
CA GLN A 36 -23.18 14.75 25.58
C GLN A 36 -22.96 13.27 25.93
N ASN A 37 -23.85 12.68 26.74
CA ASN A 37 -23.79 11.26 27.08
C ASN A 37 -24.31 10.37 25.94
N ASN A 38 -25.26 10.86 25.13
CA ASN A 38 -25.74 10.17 23.92
C ASN A 38 -24.71 10.16 22.77
N ASP A 39 -23.86 11.17 22.68
CA ASP A 39 -22.81 11.25 21.65
C ASP A 39 -21.68 10.22 21.89
N LYS A 40 -21.31 10.03 23.16
CA LYS A 40 -20.36 8.99 23.59
C LYS A 40 -20.89 7.58 23.32
N THR A 41 -22.20 7.35 23.45
CA THR A 41 -22.82 6.05 23.18
C THR A 41 -22.97 5.78 21.69
N GLN A 42 -23.20 6.81 20.85
CA GLN A 42 -23.09 6.68 19.39
C GLN A 42 -21.67 6.28 18.98
N HIS A 43 -20.63 7.00 19.42
CA HIS A 43 -19.24 6.63 19.10
C HIS A 43 -18.89 5.21 19.59
N LYS A 44 -19.41 4.77 20.75
CA LYS A 44 -19.24 3.40 21.27
C LYS A 44 -20.00 2.34 20.44
N LYS A 45 -21.18 2.68 19.90
CA LYS A 45 -21.99 1.82 19.01
C LYS A 45 -21.31 1.65 17.65
N TYR A 46 -20.71 2.70 17.10
CA TYR A 46 -19.94 2.64 15.85
C TYR A 46 -18.48 2.15 16.03
N ARG A 47 -17.90 2.19 17.25
CA ARG A 47 -16.64 1.50 17.58
C ARG A 47 -16.78 -0.04 17.58
N LYS A 48 -17.99 -0.56 17.36
CA LYS A 48 -18.25 -1.97 17.00
C LYS A 48 -18.37 -2.20 15.49
N LEU A 49 -17.91 -1.26 14.64
CA LEU A 49 -17.56 -1.58 13.25
C LEU A 49 -16.47 -2.64 13.28
N LYS A 50 -16.92 -3.90 13.15
CA LYS A 50 -16.19 -5.12 12.87
C LYS A 50 -14.77 -4.82 12.40
N LYS A 51 -13.81 -4.81 13.32
CA LYS A 51 -12.38 -4.88 12.97
C LYS A 51 -12.11 -6.30 12.48
N THR A 52 -12.65 -6.64 11.31
CA THR A 52 -12.13 -7.79 10.56
C THR A 52 -10.69 -7.41 10.22
N PRO A 53 -9.67 -8.13 10.71
CA PRO A 53 -8.30 -7.84 10.30
C PRO A 53 -8.29 -7.91 8.77
N ARG A 54 -7.85 -6.83 8.11
CA ARG A 54 -7.69 -6.85 6.66
C ARG A 54 -6.82 -8.07 6.35
N LYS A 55 -7.29 -8.96 5.48
CA LYS A 55 -6.54 -10.15 5.08
C LYS A 55 -5.29 -9.72 4.32
N ILE A 56 -4.19 -9.49 5.04
CA ILE A 56 -2.91 -9.09 4.45
C ILE A 56 -2.35 -10.32 3.75
N ARG A 57 -2.11 -10.21 2.44
CA ARG A 57 -1.44 -11.28 1.69
C ARG A 57 0.01 -11.37 2.20
N PRO A 58 0.55 -12.58 2.43
CA PRO A 58 1.91 -12.73 2.96
C PRO A 58 2.96 -12.19 2.00
N PRO A 59 4.19 -11.87 2.47
CA PRO A 59 5.34 -11.62 1.61
C PRO A 59 5.52 -12.73 0.59
N ARG A 60 5.99 -12.38 -0.60
CA ARG A 60 6.31 -13.35 -1.65
C ARG A 60 7.69 -13.04 -2.21
N ASP A 61 8.56 -14.02 -2.14
CA ASP A 61 9.91 -13.93 -2.66
C ASP A 61 9.93 -13.92 -4.19
N CYS A 62 11.04 -13.41 -4.73
CA CYS A 62 11.32 -13.57 -6.13
C CYS A 62 11.60 -15.05 -6.49
N ARG A 63 11.12 -15.48 -7.67
CA ARG A 63 11.44 -16.77 -8.27
C ARG A 63 12.01 -16.55 -9.66
N VAL A 64 13.07 -17.27 -9.98
CA VAL A 64 13.78 -17.23 -11.27
C VAL A 64 13.70 -18.58 -11.96
N SER A 65 13.95 -18.61 -13.26
CA SER A 65 14.04 -19.83 -14.04
C SER A 65 15.32 -20.61 -13.75
N GLU A 66 15.37 -21.81 -14.31
CA GLU A 66 16.64 -22.49 -14.51
C GLU A 66 17.57 -21.65 -15.40
N TRP A 67 18.86 -21.93 -15.28
CA TRP A 67 19.86 -21.31 -16.13
C TRP A 67 19.74 -21.80 -17.57
N SER A 68 20.00 -20.90 -18.51
CA SER A 68 20.32 -21.26 -19.88
C SER A 68 21.59 -22.10 -19.94
N GLU A 69 21.84 -22.70 -21.09
CA GLU A 69 23.16 -23.20 -21.43
C GLU A 69 24.18 -22.06 -21.40
N TRP A 70 25.45 -22.44 -21.21
CA TRP A 70 26.56 -21.52 -21.34
C TRP A 70 26.70 -21.07 -22.79
N SER A 71 27.00 -19.79 -22.99
CA SER A 71 27.40 -19.27 -24.29
C SER A 71 28.68 -19.95 -24.77
N SER A 72 28.97 -19.81 -26.06
CA SER A 72 30.31 -20.10 -26.57
C SER A 72 31.36 -19.23 -25.86
N CYS A 73 32.60 -19.73 -25.79
CA CYS A 73 33.71 -18.98 -25.25
C CYS A 73 33.96 -17.72 -26.11
N SER A 74 34.19 -16.57 -25.48
CA SER A 74 34.39 -15.30 -26.18
C SER A 74 35.63 -15.27 -27.08
N LYS A 75 36.56 -16.21 -26.85
CA LYS A 75 37.74 -16.41 -27.68
C LYS A 75 37.78 -17.85 -28.19
N SER A 76 38.24 -18.01 -29.43
CA SER A 76 38.52 -19.31 -30.04
C SER A 76 39.84 -19.91 -29.57
N CYS A 77 40.76 -19.10 -29.07
CA CYS A 77 42.02 -19.53 -28.47
C CYS A 77 42.34 -18.67 -27.23
N GLY A 78 43.19 -19.19 -26.34
CA GLY A 78 43.63 -18.44 -25.16
C GLY A 78 42.58 -18.47 -24.06
N ILE A 79 42.71 -17.55 -23.11
CA ILE A 79 41.73 -17.40 -22.02
C ILE A 79 40.65 -16.41 -22.44
N GLY A 80 39.41 -16.88 -22.48
CA GLY A 80 38.20 -16.11 -22.73
C GLY A 80 37.18 -16.29 -21.61
N GLU A 81 35.97 -15.80 -21.85
CA GLU A 81 34.85 -15.88 -20.91
C GLU A 81 33.61 -16.45 -21.59
N MET A 82 32.77 -17.14 -20.83
CA MET A 82 31.44 -17.55 -21.25
C MET A 82 30.41 -17.15 -20.22
N GLN A 83 29.17 -16.96 -20.67
CA GLN A 83 28.08 -16.47 -19.84
C GLN A 83 26.86 -17.37 -19.95
N ARG A 84 26.09 -17.47 -18.86
CA ARG A 84 24.74 -18.02 -18.88
C ARG A 84 23.76 -17.05 -18.23
N LYS A 85 22.49 -17.15 -18.61
CA LYS A 85 21.44 -16.24 -18.17
C LYS A 85 20.23 -17.02 -17.64
N ARG A 86 19.46 -16.39 -16.78
CA ARG A 86 18.15 -16.88 -16.33
C ARG A 86 17.20 -15.71 -16.17
N GLU A 87 15.91 -16.01 -16.16
CA GLU A 87 14.86 -14.99 -16.17
C GLU A 87 14.07 -14.96 -14.87
N VAL A 88 13.42 -13.83 -14.60
CA VAL A 88 12.52 -13.70 -13.45
C VAL A 88 11.15 -14.28 -13.80
N ILE A 89 10.77 -15.38 -13.15
CA ILE A 89 9.43 -15.97 -13.29
C ILE A 89 8.42 -15.18 -12.45
N LYS A 90 8.82 -14.76 -11.24
CA LYS A 90 7.95 -13.96 -10.34
C LYS A 90 8.78 -12.94 -9.58
N HIS A 91 8.38 -11.68 -9.65
CA HIS A 91 8.97 -10.63 -8.82
C HIS A 91 8.54 -10.72 -7.35
N ALA A 92 9.44 -10.25 -6.47
CA ALA A 92 9.18 -10.09 -5.06
C ALA A 92 8.02 -9.12 -4.81
N ARG A 93 7.25 -9.36 -3.74
CA ARG A 93 6.16 -8.48 -3.29
C ARG A 93 6.06 -8.44 -1.78
N ARG A 94 5.59 -7.31 -1.25
CA ARG A 94 5.28 -7.12 0.19
C ARG A 94 6.46 -7.51 1.10
N GLY A 95 7.66 -7.01 0.79
CA GLY A 95 8.87 -7.29 1.57
C GLY A 95 9.48 -8.69 1.39
N GLY A 96 9.05 -9.46 0.38
CA GLY A 96 9.73 -10.71 0.05
C GLY A 96 11.13 -10.51 -0.52
N ARG A 97 11.95 -11.56 -0.49
CA ARG A 97 13.35 -11.55 -0.92
C ARG A 97 13.49 -11.17 -2.40
N VAL A 98 14.46 -10.31 -2.69
CA VAL A 98 14.79 -9.87 -4.05
C VAL A 98 15.32 -11.02 -4.91
N CYS A 99 15.31 -10.82 -6.23
CA CYS A 99 15.81 -11.83 -7.16
C CYS A 99 17.32 -12.03 -6.99
N PRO A 100 17.82 -13.28 -7.06
CA PRO A 100 19.25 -13.52 -7.15
C PRO A 100 19.80 -13.04 -8.50
N ARG A 101 21.13 -13.12 -8.69
CA ARG A 101 21.80 -12.73 -9.95
C ARG A 101 21.21 -13.49 -11.14
N LEU A 102 20.96 -12.75 -12.22
CA LEU A 102 20.35 -13.28 -13.46
C LEU A 102 21.37 -13.63 -14.54
N ILE A 103 22.62 -13.23 -14.35
CA ILE A 103 23.73 -13.49 -15.26
C ILE A 103 24.87 -14.08 -14.44
N GLU A 104 25.52 -15.09 -15.00
CA GLU A 104 26.72 -15.68 -14.45
C GLU A 104 27.79 -15.76 -15.55
N THR A 105 29.04 -15.45 -15.18
CA THR A 105 30.20 -15.45 -16.06
C THR A 105 31.27 -16.37 -15.49
N LYS A 106 31.96 -17.12 -16.35
CA LYS A 106 33.14 -17.89 -15.98
C LYS A 106 34.20 -17.85 -17.07
N TRP A 107 35.45 -18.06 -16.67
CA TRP A 107 36.58 -18.21 -17.58
C TRP A 107 36.50 -19.52 -18.38
N CYS A 108 37.03 -19.49 -19.59
CA CYS A 108 37.12 -20.63 -20.50
C CYS A 108 38.40 -20.57 -21.36
N GLY A 109 38.70 -21.69 -22.02
CA GLY A 109 39.88 -21.81 -22.89
C GLY A 109 41.18 -22.05 -22.12
N SER A 110 42.29 -21.95 -22.85
CA SER A 110 43.64 -22.21 -22.34
C SER A 110 44.67 -21.38 -23.10
N ALA A 111 45.67 -20.84 -22.40
CA ALA A 111 46.77 -20.11 -23.01
C ALA A 111 47.54 -20.97 -24.05
N ARG A 112 47.53 -22.30 -23.89
CA ARG A 112 48.19 -23.23 -24.83
C ARG A 112 47.44 -23.41 -26.14
N SER A 113 46.20 -22.94 -26.24
CA SER A 113 45.40 -23.07 -27.46
C SER A 113 45.75 -22.03 -28.53
N CYS A 114 46.55 -21.01 -28.22
CA CYS A 114 46.98 -20.01 -29.19
C CYS A 114 48.39 -20.27 -29.73
N ASN A 115 48.67 -19.75 -30.93
CA ASN A 115 50.03 -19.71 -31.47
C ASN A 115 50.92 -18.73 -30.68
N LYS A 116 52.24 -18.83 -30.85
CA LYS A 116 53.19 -17.95 -30.17
C LYS A 116 53.03 -16.47 -30.54
N GLU A 117 52.55 -16.19 -31.75
CA GLU A 117 52.34 -14.83 -32.24
C GLU A 117 51.19 -14.11 -31.54
N TYR A 118 50.20 -14.85 -31.01
CA TYR A 118 49.06 -14.29 -30.28
C TYR A 118 49.46 -13.45 -29.06
N PHE A 119 50.63 -13.71 -28.47
CA PHE A 119 51.13 -13.01 -27.28
C PHE A 119 52.23 -11.98 -27.60
N ASN A 120 52.57 -11.77 -28.88
CA ASN A 120 53.59 -10.80 -29.30
C ASN A 120 52.96 -9.44 -29.64
N TYR A 121 52.28 -8.85 -28.65
CA TYR A 121 51.73 -7.49 -28.73
C TYR A 121 52.55 -6.53 -27.86
#